data_AF-A0A2V8GVE0-F1
#
_entry.id   AF-A0A2V8GVE0-F1
#
_cell.length_a   1.000
_cell.length_b   1.000
_cell.length_c   1.000
_cell.angle_alpha   90.00
_cell.angle_beta   90.00
_cell.angle_gamma   90.00
#
_symmetry.space_group_name_H-M   'P 1'
#
loop_
_entity.id
_entity.type
_entity.pdbx_description
1 polymer ?
#
loop_
_entity_poly.entity_id
_entity_poly.type
_entity_poly.pdbx_seq_one_letter_code
_entity_poly.pdbx_strand_id
1 'polypeptide(L)'
;MRHPCCCCRKPTWKSSVTTFFLVCSLIFLTRPDLVVMVLPLAAVVIGSDREPARKLARSIAVGALPALAWTVFSLYYYGFPVPNTVYAKLGAGVPFGERIVQGGRYLLDSLGRDFVTLPAIVIGVALALRASLIEMALTGGSLLYIASVVSAGGDFMSGRFLSAPLVAAAVVIARSELTTRQVKVAAVTLGVLALPTLPATLFSSPGYSDSRIGDNGIADERAYYFQRYGLVAPRNELAQPDWIVRRRDVSIVCGNLGFTGIVSGPGAHLIDECALSDPLLAHLPAERTRQWRIGHFTRQLPTDYERSVAQGENVLTDPRTHSYYESIRTVTRGPLNSLERLREVARLNLGLVTTPDRNMYYATKVPRSSAVDPGPSHSTNR
;
A
#
# COMPACT_ATOMS: atom_id res chain seq x y z
N MET A 1 -45.92 -21.68 39.70
CA MET A 1 -45.65 -21.73 38.25
C MET A 1 -44.19 -21.38 38.02
N ARG A 2 -43.35 -22.35 37.66
CA ARG A 2 -41.92 -22.14 37.39
C ARG A 2 -41.75 -21.92 35.88
N HIS A 3 -41.21 -20.77 35.49
CA HIS A 3 -40.80 -20.50 34.10
C HIS A 3 -39.64 -21.43 33.71
N PRO A 4 -39.68 -22.09 32.54
CA PRO A 4 -38.60 -22.96 32.11
C PRO A 4 -37.42 -22.14 31.58
N CYS A 5 -36.23 -22.57 31.99
CA CYS A 5 -34.93 -22.03 31.61
C CYS A 5 -34.74 -21.94 30.09
N CYS A 6 -34.24 -20.79 29.62
CA CYS A 6 -33.67 -20.64 28.29
C CYS A 6 -32.56 -21.67 28.07
N CYS A 7 -32.78 -22.60 27.15
CA CYS A 7 -31.73 -23.46 26.61
C CYS A 7 -30.64 -22.60 25.99
N CYS A 8 -29.49 -22.48 26.66
CA CYS A 8 -28.25 -22.05 26.05
C CYS A 8 -27.89 -23.03 24.92
N ARG A 9 -28.27 -22.71 23.67
CA ARG A 9 -27.69 -23.35 22.49
C ARG A 9 -26.18 -23.07 22.54
N LYS A 10 -25.39 -24.10 22.82
CA LYS A 10 -23.93 -24.04 22.65
C LYS A 10 -23.67 -23.60 21.20
N PRO A 11 -22.93 -22.50 20.96
CA PRO A 11 -22.58 -22.13 19.59
C PRO A 11 -21.81 -23.30 18.97
N THR A 12 -22.22 -23.72 17.77
CA THR A 12 -21.56 -24.81 17.05
C THR A 12 -20.25 -24.30 16.46
N TRP A 13 -19.17 -24.36 17.24
CA TRP A 13 -17.81 -23.90 16.92
C TRP A 13 -17.17 -24.50 15.64
N LYS A 14 -17.77 -25.55 15.05
CA LYS A 14 -17.23 -26.17 13.81
C LYS A 14 -17.26 -25.22 12.60
N SER A 15 -18.22 -24.30 12.53
CA SER A 15 -18.29 -23.29 11.47
C SER A 15 -17.46 -22.04 11.77
N SER A 16 -16.98 -21.84 13.01
CA SER A 16 -16.37 -20.56 13.38
C SER A 16 -14.92 -20.43 12.93
N VAL A 17 -14.12 -21.51 12.98
CA VAL A 17 -12.70 -21.44 12.58
C VAL A 17 -12.53 -21.28 11.07
N THR A 18 -13.23 -22.10 10.26
CA THR A 18 -13.19 -21.95 8.80
C THR A 18 -13.67 -20.57 8.37
N THR A 19 -14.77 -20.07 8.96
CA THR A 19 -15.27 -18.72 8.68
C THR A 19 -14.29 -17.64 9.12
N PHE A 20 -13.62 -17.80 10.26
CA PHE A 20 -12.58 -16.87 10.71
C PHE A 20 -11.43 -16.78 9.70
N PHE A 21 -10.87 -17.91 9.26
CA PHE A 21 -9.79 -17.91 8.27
C PHE A 21 -10.25 -17.48 6.87
N LEU A 22 -11.52 -17.71 6.53
CA LEU A 22 -12.13 -17.11 5.34
C LEU A 22 -12.13 -15.59 5.42
N VAL A 23 -12.52 -15.01 6.56
CA VAL A 23 -12.45 -13.56 6.78
C VAL A 23 -11.01 -13.06 6.73
N CYS A 24 -10.04 -13.77 7.31
CA CYS A 24 -8.62 -13.43 7.17
C CYS A 24 -8.17 -13.42 5.70
N SER A 25 -8.62 -14.37 4.89
CA SER A 25 -8.36 -14.37 3.44
C SER A 25 -8.97 -13.17 2.74
N LEU A 26 -10.21 -12.80 3.07
CA LEU A 26 -10.86 -11.61 2.49
C LEU A 26 -10.16 -10.31 2.92
N ILE A 27 -9.63 -10.25 4.14
CA ILE A 27 -8.77 -9.15 4.60
C ILE A 27 -7.49 -9.10 3.74
N PHE A 28 -6.84 -10.23 3.51
CA PHE A 28 -5.65 -10.28 2.64
C PHE A 28 -5.95 -9.80 1.21
N LEU A 29 -7.09 -10.19 0.64
CA LEU A 29 -7.48 -9.77 -0.73
C LEU A 29 -7.79 -8.28 -0.86
N THR A 30 -8.18 -7.61 0.23
CA THR A 30 -8.50 -6.17 0.21
C THR A 30 -7.30 -5.33 0.62
N ARG A 31 -6.57 -5.76 1.65
CA ARG A 31 -5.42 -5.09 2.26
C ARG A 31 -4.45 -6.15 2.82
N PRO A 32 -3.49 -6.64 2.02
CA PRO A 32 -2.53 -7.66 2.45
C PRO A 32 -1.75 -7.30 3.73
N ASP A 33 -1.49 -6.00 3.94
CA ASP A 33 -0.80 -5.46 5.11
C ASP A 33 -1.59 -5.63 6.43
N LEU A 34 -2.93 -5.66 6.38
CA LEU A 34 -3.77 -5.91 7.56
C LEU A 34 -3.67 -7.35 8.07
N VAL A 35 -3.04 -8.27 7.33
CA VAL A 35 -2.69 -9.59 7.86
C VAL A 35 -1.88 -9.44 9.14
N VAL A 36 -0.93 -8.49 9.19
CA VAL A 36 -0.12 -8.20 10.40
C VAL A 36 -1.00 -7.89 11.60
N MET A 37 -2.09 -7.15 11.39
CA MET A 37 -3.03 -6.77 12.44
C MET A 37 -3.85 -7.96 12.96
N VAL A 38 -4.24 -8.91 12.10
CA VAL A 38 -5.05 -10.07 12.52
C VAL A 38 -4.22 -11.24 13.04
N LEU A 39 -2.89 -11.23 12.85
CA LEU A 39 -2.00 -12.32 13.27
C LEU A 39 -2.16 -12.71 14.75
N PRO A 40 -2.15 -11.78 15.74
CA PRO A 40 -2.29 -12.18 17.14
C PRO A 40 -3.65 -12.80 17.45
N LEU A 41 -4.72 -12.29 16.84
CA LEU A 41 -6.05 -12.86 16.99
C LEU A 41 -6.13 -14.26 16.36
N ALA A 42 -5.53 -14.46 15.19
CA ALA A 42 -5.44 -15.77 14.56
C ALA A 42 -4.67 -16.78 15.44
N ALA A 43 -3.58 -16.34 16.08
CA ALA A 43 -2.83 -17.17 17.03
C ALA A 43 -3.69 -17.57 18.24
N VAL A 44 -4.49 -16.65 18.79
CA VAL A 44 -5.43 -16.96 19.88
C VAL A 44 -6.51 -17.94 19.43
N VAL A 45 -7.09 -17.77 18.24
CA VAL A 45 -8.09 -18.69 17.68
C VAL A 45 -7.51 -20.10 17.51
N ILE A 46 -6.30 -20.22 16.95
CA ILE A 46 -5.59 -21.50 16.80
C ILE A 46 -5.30 -22.12 18.16
N GLY A 47 -4.74 -21.35 19.11
CA GLY A 47 -4.35 -21.85 20.43
C GLY A 47 -5.54 -22.19 21.35
N SER A 48 -6.71 -21.62 21.07
CA SER A 48 -7.95 -21.90 21.83
C SER A 48 -8.74 -23.08 21.25
N ASP A 49 -8.48 -23.48 20.01
CA ASP A 49 -9.14 -24.60 19.36
C ASP A 49 -8.73 -25.93 20.01
N ARG A 50 -9.72 -26.80 20.26
CA ARG A 50 -9.51 -28.10 20.94
C ARG A 50 -9.74 -29.29 20.02
N GLU A 51 -9.94 -29.05 18.73
CA GLU A 51 -10.15 -30.11 17.75
C GLU A 51 -8.81 -30.77 17.37
N PRO A 52 -8.83 -31.99 16.81
CA PRO A 52 -7.61 -32.64 16.35
C PRO A 52 -6.86 -31.78 15.32
N ALA A 53 -5.52 -31.74 15.41
CA ALA A 53 -4.67 -30.88 14.57
C ALA A 53 -4.96 -31.02 13.05
N ARG A 54 -5.26 -32.25 12.58
CA ARG A 54 -5.63 -32.50 11.18
C ARG A 54 -6.90 -31.77 10.77
N LYS A 55 -7.89 -31.69 11.66
CA LYS A 55 -9.17 -31.01 11.40
C LYS A 55 -8.99 -29.50 11.43
N LEU A 56 -8.23 -28.98 12.40
CA LEU A 56 -7.86 -27.56 12.45
C LEU A 56 -7.11 -27.13 11.19
N ALA A 57 -6.08 -27.88 10.79
CA ALA A 57 -5.32 -27.63 9.56
C ALA A 57 -6.21 -27.63 8.32
N ARG A 58 -7.18 -28.55 8.23
CA ARG A 58 -8.17 -28.56 7.14
C ARG A 58 -9.03 -27.29 7.15
N SER A 59 -9.54 -26.87 8.31
CA SER A 59 -10.34 -25.65 8.43
C SER A 59 -9.56 -24.40 8.01
N ILE A 60 -8.30 -24.28 8.44
CA ILE A 60 -7.40 -23.20 8.03
C ILE A 60 -7.17 -23.24 6.52
N ALA A 61 -6.81 -24.41 5.97
CA ALA A 61 -6.54 -24.57 4.55
C ALA A 61 -7.76 -24.21 3.68
N VAL A 62 -8.97 -24.63 4.09
CA VAL A 62 -10.23 -24.30 3.39
C VAL A 62 -10.52 -22.81 3.50
N GLY A 63 -10.37 -22.20 4.68
CA GLY A 63 -10.54 -20.75 4.86
C GLY A 63 -9.51 -19.92 4.09
N ALA A 64 -8.28 -20.44 3.92
CA ALA A 64 -7.19 -19.81 3.18
C ALA A 64 -7.34 -19.85 1.65
N LEU A 65 -8.29 -20.63 1.11
CA LEU A 65 -8.43 -20.86 -0.34
C LEU A 65 -8.50 -19.57 -1.17
N PRO A 66 -9.26 -18.52 -0.80
CA PRO A 66 -9.30 -17.31 -1.61
C PRO A 66 -7.94 -16.59 -1.69
N ALA A 67 -7.20 -16.53 -0.59
CA ALA A 67 -5.86 -15.93 -0.55
C ALA A 67 -4.87 -16.75 -1.40
N LEU A 68 -4.88 -18.09 -1.24
CA LEU A 68 -4.03 -18.99 -2.02
C LEU A 68 -4.34 -18.91 -3.52
N ALA A 69 -5.62 -18.91 -3.89
CA ALA A 69 -6.05 -18.79 -5.29
C ALA A 69 -5.58 -17.47 -5.90
N TRP A 70 -5.68 -16.36 -5.16
CA TRP A 70 -5.15 -15.07 -5.60
C TRP A 70 -3.63 -15.06 -5.75
N THR A 71 -2.88 -15.65 -4.82
CA THR A 71 -1.42 -15.72 -4.92
C THR A 71 -0.98 -16.58 -6.11
N VAL A 72 -1.64 -17.72 -6.34
CA VAL A 72 -1.39 -18.56 -7.54
C VAL A 72 -1.74 -17.79 -8.81
N PHE A 73 -2.88 -17.11 -8.84
CA PHE A 73 -3.26 -16.26 -9.97
C PHE A 73 -2.24 -15.13 -10.19
N SER A 74 -1.76 -14.48 -9.14
CA SER A 74 -0.79 -13.39 -9.22
C SER A 74 0.55 -13.88 -9.80
N LEU A 75 1.03 -15.03 -9.34
CA LEU A 75 2.23 -15.67 -9.91
C LEU A 75 2.03 -16.04 -11.37
N TYR A 76 0.87 -16.58 -11.74
CA TYR A 76 0.57 -16.94 -13.12
C TYR A 76 0.43 -15.71 -14.03
N TYR A 77 -0.34 -14.70 -13.62
CA TYR A 77 -0.73 -13.55 -14.43
C TYR A 77 0.32 -12.44 -14.41
N TYR A 78 0.76 -12.01 -13.23
CA TYR A 78 1.75 -10.93 -13.08
C TYR A 78 3.19 -11.44 -13.02
N GLY A 79 3.41 -12.73 -12.73
CA GLY A 79 4.74 -13.30 -12.58
C GLY A 79 5.36 -13.13 -11.21
N PHE A 80 4.65 -12.52 -10.25
CA PHE A 80 5.14 -12.26 -8.90
C PHE A 80 4.03 -12.53 -7.86
N PRO A 81 4.38 -12.99 -6.64
CA PRO A 81 3.41 -13.36 -5.61
C PRO A 81 2.87 -12.14 -4.85
N VAL A 82 3.56 -11.00 -4.94
CA VAL A 82 3.18 -9.75 -4.27
C VAL A 82 3.15 -8.58 -5.27
N PRO A 83 2.37 -7.52 -4.99
CA PRO A 83 2.26 -6.37 -5.90
C PRO A 83 3.60 -5.65 -6.13
N ASN A 84 3.78 -5.08 -7.32
CA ASN A 84 4.98 -4.32 -7.72
C ASN A 84 5.37 -3.22 -6.70
N THR A 85 4.37 -2.59 -6.08
CA THR A 85 4.54 -1.54 -5.08
C THR A 85 5.28 -2.00 -3.82
N VAL A 86 5.29 -3.30 -3.50
CA VAL A 86 6.09 -3.84 -2.39
C VAL A 86 7.58 -3.68 -2.70
N TYR A 87 8.01 -4.08 -3.90
CA TYR A 87 9.39 -3.93 -4.35
C TYR A 87 9.76 -2.44 -4.47
N ALA A 88 8.87 -1.63 -5.05
CA ALA A 88 9.10 -0.20 -5.21
C ALA A 88 9.21 0.57 -3.88
N LYS A 89 8.41 0.23 -2.86
CA LYS A 89 8.42 0.94 -1.58
C LYS A 89 9.48 0.40 -0.63
N LEU A 90 9.51 -0.92 -0.40
CA LEU A 90 10.43 -1.53 0.57
C LEU A 90 11.84 -1.69 0.00
N GLY A 91 11.97 -1.86 -1.31
CA GLY A 91 13.24 -1.97 -2.03
C GLY A 91 13.91 -0.64 -2.39
N ALA A 92 13.31 0.50 -2.00
CA ALA A 92 13.81 1.84 -2.31
C ALA A 92 15.22 2.13 -1.75
N GLY A 93 15.67 1.39 -0.74
CA GLY A 93 17.02 1.55 -0.18
C GLY A 93 17.18 2.70 0.82
N VAL A 94 16.08 3.33 1.25
CA VAL A 94 16.10 4.36 2.31
C VAL A 94 16.58 3.73 3.63
N PRO A 95 17.53 4.33 4.36
CA PRO A 95 18.02 3.80 5.63
C PRO A 95 16.92 3.58 6.67
N PHE A 96 17.03 2.51 7.46
CA PHE A 96 16.00 2.15 8.45
C PHE A 96 15.74 3.26 9.48
N GLY A 97 16.79 3.91 9.98
CA GLY A 97 16.66 5.00 10.95
C GLY A 97 15.85 6.18 10.41
N GLU A 98 16.08 6.56 9.14
CA GLU A 98 15.30 7.62 8.48
C GLU A 98 13.83 7.24 8.34
N ARG A 99 13.54 5.97 8.01
CA ARG A 99 12.15 5.47 7.95
C ARG A 99 11.48 5.55 9.30
N ILE A 100 12.13 5.13 10.39
CA ILE A 100 11.54 5.21 11.73
C ILE A 100 11.22 6.66 12.13
N VAL A 101 12.15 7.59 11.89
CA VAL A 101 11.92 9.02 12.15
C VAL A 101 10.72 9.53 11.36
N GLN A 102 10.62 9.17 10.08
CA GLN A 102 9.51 9.54 9.23
C GLN A 102 8.18 8.92 9.67
N GLY A 103 8.18 7.65 10.11
CA GLY A 103 7.02 6.99 10.68
C GLY A 103 6.52 7.70 11.96
N GLY A 104 7.43 8.19 12.80
CA GLY A 104 7.10 9.03 13.95
C GLY A 104 6.44 10.35 13.54
N ARG A 105 6.99 11.03 12.53
CA ARG A 105 6.37 12.25 11.95
C ARG A 105 4.97 11.99 11.40
N TYR A 106 4.74 10.81 10.82
CA TYR A 106 3.43 10.39 10.33
C TYR A 106 2.39 10.23 11.44
N LEU A 107 2.77 9.63 12.58
CA LEU A 107 1.87 9.56 13.74
C LEU A 107 1.59 10.95 14.32
N LEU A 108 2.60 11.81 14.40
CA LEU A 108 2.45 13.19 14.90
C LEU A 108 1.59 14.06 13.97
N ASP A 109 1.71 13.91 12.64
CA ASP A 109 0.88 14.63 11.67
C ASP A 109 -0.61 14.30 11.88
N SER A 110 -0.94 13.05 12.23
CA SER A 110 -2.33 12.67 12.55
C SER A 110 -2.90 13.49 13.71
N LEU A 111 -2.11 13.84 14.73
CA LEU A 111 -2.58 14.69 15.84
C LEU A 111 -2.90 16.11 15.39
N GLY A 112 -2.28 16.61 14.32
CA GLY A 112 -2.54 17.95 13.81
C GLY A 112 -3.83 18.07 12.99
N ARG A 113 -4.37 16.95 12.49
CA ARG A 113 -5.51 16.92 11.55
C ARG A 113 -6.71 16.14 12.07
N ASP A 114 -6.47 15.13 12.91
CA ASP A 114 -7.49 14.28 13.53
C ASP A 114 -7.16 14.02 15.00
N PHE A 115 -7.77 14.82 15.87
CA PHE A 115 -7.60 14.72 17.32
C PHE A 115 -8.38 13.55 17.94
N VAL A 116 -9.14 12.77 17.18
CA VAL A 116 -9.95 11.66 17.69
C VAL A 116 -9.20 10.33 17.57
N THR A 117 -8.55 10.10 16.42
CA THR A 117 -8.00 8.78 16.08
C THR A 117 -7.03 8.24 17.13
N LEU A 118 -5.96 8.98 17.43
CA LEU A 118 -4.93 8.50 18.37
C LEU A 118 -5.45 8.41 19.83
N PRO A 119 -6.20 9.40 20.37
CA PRO A 119 -6.82 9.25 21.68
C PRO A 119 -7.77 8.06 21.77
N ALA A 120 -8.59 7.79 20.76
CA ALA A 120 -9.46 6.62 20.73
C ALA A 120 -8.65 5.31 20.76
N ILE A 121 -7.55 5.23 20.02
CA ILE A 121 -6.62 4.08 20.06
C ILE A 121 -6.03 3.92 21.48
N VAL A 122 -5.56 5.00 22.11
CA VAL A 122 -5.02 4.96 23.47
C VAL A 122 -6.06 4.50 24.49
N ILE A 123 -7.30 4.99 24.41
CA ILE A 123 -8.41 4.55 25.27
C ILE A 123 -8.70 3.06 25.03
N GLY A 124 -8.76 2.63 23.76
CA GLY A 124 -8.96 1.22 23.41
C GLY A 124 -7.86 0.32 23.99
N VAL A 125 -6.60 0.75 23.93
CA VAL A 125 -5.47 0.04 24.55
C VAL A 125 -5.67 -0.06 26.06
N ALA A 126 -5.98 1.04 26.74
CA ALA A 126 -6.17 1.04 28.20
C ALA A 126 -7.32 0.13 28.65
N LEU A 127 -8.42 0.09 27.90
CA LEU A 127 -9.56 -0.78 28.18
C LEU A 127 -9.24 -2.25 27.88
N ALA A 128 -8.49 -2.54 26.82
CA ALA A 128 -8.10 -3.90 26.45
C ALA A 128 -7.29 -4.61 27.54
N LEU A 129 -6.52 -3.88 28.35
CA LEU A 129 -5.73 -4.45 29.46
C LEU A 129 -6.59 -5.15 30.52
N ARG A 130 -7.90 -4.86 30.58
CA ARG A 130 -8.86 -5.50 31.49
C ARG A 130 -9.92 -6.30 30.75
N ALA A 131 -9.78 -6.46 29.43
CA ALA A 131 -10.75 -7.14 28.58
C ALA A 131 -10.38 -8.62 28.41
N SER A 132 -11.14 -9.34 27.58
CA SER A 132 -10.82 -10.74 27.30
C SER A 132 -9.59 -10.86 26.40
N LEU A 133 -9.04 -12.08 26.31
CA LEU A 133 -7.89 -12.39 25.46
C LEU A 133 -8.14 -12.02 23.98
N ILE A 134 -9.39 -12.03 23.52
CA ILE A 134 -9.76 -11.64 22.15
C ILE A 134 -9.54 -10.14 21.93
N GLU A 135 -10.07 -9.29 22.81
CA GLU A 135 -9.86 -7.84 22.75
C GLU A 135 -8.38 -7.48 22.94
N MET A 136 -7.67 -8.18 23.84
CA MET A 136 -6.22 -8.03 23.99
C MET A 136 -5.47 -8.38 22.70
N ALA A 137 -5.83 -9.46 22.03
CA ALA A 137 -5.19 -9.88 20.78
C ALA A 137 -5.50 -8.92 19.62
N LEU A 138 -6.73 -8.41 19.54
CA LEU A 138 -7.11 -7.38 18.55
C LEU A 138 -6.31 -6.08 18.77
N THR A 139 -6.18 -5.64 20.02
CA THR A 139 -5.36 -4.47 20.39
C THR A 139 -3.89 -4.72 20.12
N GLY A 140 -3.34 -5.88 20.53
CA GLY A 140 -1.96 -6.25 20.27
C GLY A 140 -1.64 -6.30 18.78
N GLY A 141 -2.57 -6.80 17.97
CA GLY A 141 -2.50 -6.76 16.51
C GLY A 141 -2.50 -5.34 15.95
N SER A 142 -3.37 -4.47 16.48
CA SER A 142 -3.40 -3.04 16.10
C SER A 142 -2.06 -2.35 16.38
N LEU A 143 -1.45 -2.62 17.54
CA LEU A 143 -0.14 -2.07 17.91
C LEU A 143 0.99 -2.64 17.03
N LEU A 144 0.95 -3.94 16.72
CA LEU A 144 1.93 -4.57 15.81
C LEU A 144 1.84 -3.97 14.40
N TYR A 145 0.63 -3.71 13.92
CA TYR A 145 0.41 -3.06 12.64
C TYR A 145 0.83 -1.59 12.63
N ILE A 146 0.58 -0.82 13.70
CA ILE A 146 1.13 0.54 13.82
C ILE A 146 2.67 0.49 13.81
N ALA A 147 3.28 -0.48 14.49
CA ALA A 147 4.72 -0.66 14.48
C ALA A 147 5.26 -1.00 13.08
N SER A 148 4.54 -1.81 12.29
CA SER A 148 4.93 -2.11 10.90
C SER A 148 4.78 -0.89 9.98
N VAL A 149 3.76 -0.06 10.20
CA VAL A 149 3.60 1.22 9.48
C VAL A 149 4.76 2.16 9.79
N VAL A 150 5.16 2.29 11.06
CA VAL A 150 6.31 3.11 11.45
C VAL A 150 7.61 2.56 10.85
N SER A 151 7.81 1.24 10.83
CA SER A 151 9.00 0.61 10.26
C SER A 151 9.12 0.79 8.73
N ALA A 152 7.98 0.94 8.05
CA ALA A 152 7.89 1.28 6.64
C ALA A 152 8.06 2.79 6.36
N GLY A 153 8.00 3.64 7.38
CA GLY A 153 8.10 5.10 7.26
C GLY A 153 6.77 5.84 7.16
N GLY A 154 5.65 5.19 7.48
CA GLY A 154 4.31 5.80 7.42
C GLY A 154 3.70 5.82 6.02
N ASP A 155 2.89 6.83 5.73
CA ASP A 155 2.34 7.13 4.40
C ASP A 155 2.52 8.64 4.11
N PHE A 156 2.40 9.02 2.85
CA PHE A 156 2.23 10.43 2.47
C PHE A 156 0.79 10.91 2.65
N MET A 157 -0.19 9.99 2.70
CA MET A 157 -1.60 10.28 2.97
C MET A 157 -1.84 10.31 4.48
N SER A 158 -2.13 11.49 5.06
CA SER A 158 -2.34 11.64 6.50
C SER A 158 -3.39 10.67 7.06
N GLY A 159 -3.10 10.07 8.22
CA GLY A 159 -4.05 9.24 9.00
C GLY A 159 -4.51 7.92 8.36
N ARG A 160 -4.26 7.69 7.07
CA ARG A 160 -4.79 6.56 6.28
C ARG A 160 -4.61 5.20 6.95
N PHE A 161 -3.40 4.89 7.42
CA PHE A 161 -3.11 3.59 8.03
C PHE A 161 -3.61 3.48 9.48
N LEU A 162 -4.10 4.55 10.11
CA LEU A 162 -4.64 4.50 11.47
C LEU A 162 -6.13 4.13 11.49
N SER A 163 -6.83 4.14 10.35
CA SER A 163 -8.26 3.85 10.29
C SER A 163 -8.62 2.43 10.77
N ALA A 164 -7.85 1.41 10.41
CA ALA A 164 -8.11 0.04 10.88
C ALA A 164 -7.87 -0.12 12.40
N PRO A 165 -6.73 0.36 12.97
CA PRO A 165 -6.56 0.46 14.42
C PRO A 165 -7.66 1.23 15.13
N LEU A 166 -8.15 2.34 14.56
CA LEU A 166 -9.26 3.10 15.12
C LEU A 166 -10.54 2.26 15.21
N VAL A 167 -10.88 1.51 14.15
CA VAL A 167 -12.05 0.62 14.17
C VAL A 167 -11.90 -0.47 15.23
N ALA A 168 -10.72 -1.07 15.35
CA ALA A 168 -10.44 -2.04 16.41
C ALA A 168 -10.58 -1.42 17.81
N ALA A 169 -10.05 -0.22 18.03
CA ALA A 169 -10.20 0.49 19.28
C ALA A 169 -11.67 0.81 19.59
N ALA A 170 -12.45 1.22 18.59
CA ALA A 170 -13.89 1.46 18.74
C ALA A 170 -14.65 0.18 19.13
N VAL A 171 -14.29 -0.98 18.55
CA VAL A 171 -14.86 -2.27 18.94
C VAL A 171 -14.54 -2.60 20.40
N VAL A 172 -13.29 -2.41 20.84
CA VAL A 172 -12.89 -2.65 22.24
C VAL A 172 -13.64 -1.70 23.19
N ILE A 173 -13.72 -0.41 22.87
CA ILE A 173 -14.45 0.58 23.67
C ILE A 173 -15.93 0.19 23.77
N ALA A 174 -16.58 -0.15 22.66
CA ALA A 174 -17.99 -0.50 22.61
C ALA A 174 -18.34 -1.79 23.38
N ARG A 175 -17.38 -2.71 23.50
CA ARG A 175 -17.53 -3.97 24.23
C ARG A 175 -17.12 -3.88 25.69
N SER A 176 -16.55 -2.75 26.11
CA SER A 176 -16.11 -2.56 27.49
C SER A 176 -17.30 -2.27 28.41
N GLU A 177 -17.29 -2.86 29.60
CA GLU A 177 -18.29 -2.61 30.64
C GLU A 177 -18.00 -1.26 31.32
N LEU A 178 -18.53 -0.19 30.72
CA LEU A 178 -18.37 1.19 31.21
C LEU A 178 -19.60 1.65 31.99
N THR A 179 -19.38 2.36 33.09
CA THR A 179 -20.46 3.06 33.81
C THR A 179 -21.05 4.19 32.95
N THR A 180 -22.30 4.56 33.20
CA THR A 180 -22.95 5.70 32.52
C THR A 180 -22.14 6.98 32.59
N ARG A 181 -21.45 7.23 33.73
CA ARG A 181 -20.56 8.39 33.88
C ARG A 181 -19.37 8.30 32.94
N GLN A 182 -18.71 7.15 32.85
CA GLN A 182 -17.57 6.94 31.94
C GLN A 182 -17.98 7.09 30.48
N VAL A 183 -19.14 6.54 30.09
CA VAL A 183 -19.69 6.71 28.73
C VAL A 183 -19.92 8.18 28.42
N LYS A 184 -20.57 8.93 29.33
CA LYS A 184 -20.79 10.38 29.16
C LYS A 184 -19.47 11.15 29.02
N VAL A 185 -18.48 10.86 29.88
CA VAL A 185 -17.16 11.49 29.81
C VAL A 185 -16.49 11.18 28.47
N ALA A 186 -16.41 9.90 28.08
CA ALA A 186 -15.80 9.50 26.81
C ALA A 186 -16.50 10.14 25.61
N ALA A 187 -17.84 10.16 25.58
CA ALA A 187 -18.62 10.77 24.51
C ALA A 187 -18.38 12.29 24.43
N VAL A 188 -18.36 13.00 25.56
CA VAL A 188 -18.07 14.44 25.59
C VAL A 188 -16.63 14.70 25.15
N THR A 189 -15.66 13.95 25.67
CA THR A 189 -14.24 14.12 25.30
C THR A 189 -14.01 13.87 23.82
N LEU A 190 -14.47 12.73 23.28
CA LEU A 190 -14.33 12.43 21.85
C LEU A 190 -15.13 13.42 20.99
N GLY A 191 -16.30 13.85 21.45
CA GLY A 191 -17.11 14.87 20.78
C GLY A 191 -16.39 16.21 20.68
N VAL A 192 -15.78 16.68 21.77
CA VAL A 192 -14.97 17.92 21.80
C VAL A 192 -13.75 17.79 20.89
N LEU A 193 -13.04 16.65 20.92
CA LEU A 193 -11.90 16.38 20.04
C LEU A 193 -12.31 16.30 18.56
N ALA A 194 -13.56 15.90 18.27
CA ALA A 194 -14.09 15.86 16.92
C ALA A 194 -14.51 17.24 16.38
N LEU A 195 -14.80 18.23 17.24
CA LEU A 195 -15.28 19.55 16.78
C LEU A 195 -14.38 20.20 15.71
N PRO A 196 -13.03 20.23 15.86
CA PRO A 196 -12.15 20.80 14.84
C PRO A 196 -12.14 20.02 13.52
N THR A 197 -12.50 18.74 13.53
CA THR A 197 -12.49 17.86 12.35
C THR A 197 -13.83 17.88 11.59
N LEU A 198 -14.87 18.52 12.13
CA LEU A 198 -16.19 18.59 11.50
C LEU A 198 -16.18 19.22 10.10
N PRO A 199 -15.47 20.33 9.82
CA PRO A 199 -15.36 20.86 8.46
C PRO A 199 -14.68 19.87 7.50
N ALA A 200 -13.71 19.11 8.00
CA ALA A 200 -13.05 18.08 7.21
C ALA A 200 -13.92 16.83 7.06
N THR A 201 -14.94 16.56 7.88
CA THR A 201 -15.70 15.30 7.82
C THR A 201 -17.14 15.50 7.38
N LEU A 202 -18.00 16.00 8.27
CA LEU A 202 -19.44 16.12 8.06
C LEU A 202 -19.85 17.39 7.30
N PHE A 203 -19.06 18.47 7.43
CA PHE A 203 -19.40 19.80 6.89
C PHE A 203 -18.41 20.27 5.82
N SER A 204 -17.86 19.33 5.03
CA SER A 204 -16.95 19.67 3.93
C SER A 204 -17.67 20.46 2.85
N SER A 205 -17.45 21.78 2.86
CA SER A 205 -18.00 22.74 1.90
C SER A 205 -17.11 22.83 0.65
N PRO A 206 -17.57 23.47 -0.44
CA PRO A 206 -16.70 23.76 -1.60
C PRO A 206 -15.41 24.53 -1.27
N GLY A 207 -15.37 25.21 -0.12
CA GLY A 207 -14.18 25.89 0.39
C GLY A 207 -13.20 25.01 1.17
N TYR A 208 -13.52 23.73 1.42
CA TYR A 208 -12.60 22.79 2.05
C TYR A 208 -11.46 22.44 1.10
N SER A 209 -10.26 22.92 1.42
CA SER A 209 -9.05 22.64 0.66
C SER A 209 -7.80 22.73 1.52
N ASP A 210 -6.80 21.93 1.17
CA ASP A 210 -5.42 22.06 1.66
C ASP A 210 -4.49 21.50 0.59
N SER A 211 -3.96 22.37 -0.25
CA SER A 211 -3.03 22.00 -1.31
C SER A 211 -1.57 21.92 -0.83
N ARG A 212 -1.34 22.09 0.48
CA ARG A 212 0.01 22.08 1.05
C ARG A 212 0.45 20.65 1.33
N ILE A 213 1.66 20.34 0.86
CA ILE A 213 2.41 19.17 1.30
C ILE A 213 3.35 19.69 2.38
N GLY A 214 3.28 19.12 3.59
CA GLY A 214 4.18 19.53 4.68
C GLY A 214 5.64 19.23 4.34
N ASP A 215 6.58 19.87 5.04
CA ASP A 215 8.03 19.61 4.86
C ASP A 215 8.41 18.15 5.11
N ASN A 216 7.59 17.44 5.87
CA ASN A 216 7.69 16.00 6.10
C ASN A 216 7.15 15.16 4.92
N GLY A 217 6.65 15.75 3.84
CA GLY A 217 6.06 15.05 2.71
C GLY A 217 4.69 14.43 2.99
N ILE A 218 4.00 14.82 4.06
CA ILE A 218 2.67 14.30 4.42
C ILE A 218 1.63 15.36 4.07
N ALA A 219 0.51 14.92 3.49
CA ALA A 219 -0.57 15.80 3.06
C ALA A 219 -1.94 15.23 3.42
N ASP A 220 -2.91 16.13 3.61
CA ASP A 220 -4.32 15.78 3.53
C ASP A 220 -4.70 15.64 2.05
N GLU A 221 -4.43 14.48 1.48
CA GLU A 221 -4.71 14.20 0.07
C GLU A 221 -6.20 14.32 -0.26
N ARG A 222 -7.10 14.14 0.71
CA ARG A 222 -8.52 14.37 0.46
C ARG A 222 -8.78 15.87 0.27
N ALA A 223 -8.31 16.73 1.17
CA ALA A 223 -8.43 18.17 1.03
C ALA A 223 -7.70 18.70 -0.23
N TYR A 224 -6.56 18.10 -0.59
CA TYR A 224 -5.79 18.44 -1.79
C TYR A 224 -6.61 18.32 -3.06
N TYR A 225 -7.41 17.25 -3.18
CA TYR A 225 -8.22 16.97 -4.36
C TYR A 225 -9.69 17.39 -4.23
N PHE A 226 -10.16 17.79 -3.05
CA PHE A 226 -11.59 17.97 -2.77
C PHE A 226 -12.26 18.99 -3.69
N GLN A 227 -11.61 20.12 -3.94
CA GLN A 227 -12.17 21.18 -4.79
C GLN A 227 -12.30 20.78 -6.27
N ARG A 228 -11.60 19.72 -6.67
CA ARG A 228 -11.54 19.24 -8.05
C ARG A 228 -12.44 18.02 -8.27
N TYR A 229 -12.43 17.08 -7.33
CA TYR A 229 -13.09 15.77 -7.48
C TYR A 229 -14.12 15.47 -6.39
N GLY A 230 -14.36 16.39 -5.45
CA GLY A 230 -15.41 16.27 -4.45
C GLY A 230 -16.80 16.35 -5.07
N LEU A 231 -17.81 15.82 -4.38
CA LEU A 231 -19.21 15.81 -4.86
C LEU A 231 -19.76 17.20 -5.17
N VAL A 232 -19.24 18.22 -4.48
CA VAL A 232 -19.62 19.64 -4.62
C VAL A 232 -18.68 20.44 -5.54
N ALA A 233 -17.70 19.80 -6.15
CA ALA A 233 -16.76 20.42 -7.09
C ALA A 233 -17.40 20.67 -8.47
N PRO A 234 -16.85 21.59 -9.28
CA PRO A 234 -17.26 21.77 -10.68
C PRO A 234 -17.15 20.45 -11.47
N ARG A 235 -18.26 20.03 -12.12
CA ARG A 235 -18.36 18.68 -12.73
C ARG A 235 -17.56 18.49 -14.02
N ASN A 236 -16.98 19.55 -14.58
CA ASN A 236 -16.27 19.49 -15.86
C ASN A 236 -14.95 18.69 -15.76
N GLU A 237 -14.38 18.58 -14.57
CA GLU A 237 -13.14 17.86 -14.26
C GLU A 237 -13.25 16.32 -14.42
N LEU A 238 -14.47 15.79 -14.35
CA LEU A 238 -14.76 14.36 -14.50
C LEU A 238 -15.26 14.00 -15.90
N ALA A 239 -15.26 14.95 -16.84
CA ALA A 239 -15.60 14.68 -18.23
C ALA A 239 -14.63 13.63 -18.79
N GLN A 240 -15.17 12.67 -19.56
CA GLN A 240 -14.31 11.71 -20.24
C GLN A 240 -13.42 12.46 -21.24
N PRO A 241 -12.09 12.25 -21.21
CA PRO A 241 -11.21 12.87 -22.19
C PRO A 241 -11.51 12.34 -23.60
N ASP A 242 -11.49 13.23 -24.59
CA ASP A 242 -11.48 12.82 -25.99
C ASP A 242 -10.10 12.25 -26.34
N TRP A 243 -9.99 10.92 -26.37
CA TRP A 243 -8.73 10.25 -26.68
C TRP A 243 -8.44 10.30 -28.18
N ILE A 244 -7.35 10.96 -28.54
CA ILE A 244 -6.78 10.84 -29.88
C ILE A 244 -5.73 9.73 -29.82
N VAL A 245 -6.11 8.52 -30.25
CA VAL A 245 -5.18 7.39 -30.34
C VAL A 245 -4.20 7.63 -31.48
N ARG A 246 -3.09 8.30 -31.18
CA ARG A 246 -1.92 8.40 -32.08
C ARG A 246 -0.98 7.22 -31.83
N ARG A 247 0.13 7.16 -32.58
CA ARG A 247 1.23 6.20 -32.32
C ARG A 247 1.60 6.17 -30.84
N ARG A 248 2.16 5.03 -30.41
CA ARG A 248 2.64 4.80 -29.04
C ARG A 248 3.48 5.99 -28.55
N ASP A 249 2.95 6.73 -27.59
CA ASP A 249 3.62 7.88 -26.99
C ASP A 249 4.24 7.45 -25.66
N VAL A 250 5.53 7.74 -25.45
CA VAL A 250 6.25 7.36 -24.25
C VAL A 250 6.55 8.61 -23.46
N SER A 251 6.12 8.64 -22.21
CA SER A 251 6.42 9.75 -21.30
C SER A 251 6.87 9.23 -19.95
N ILE A 252 7.72 10.01 -19.28
CA ILE A 252 8.24 9.70 -17.97
C ILE A 252 7.45 10.51 -16.95
N VAL A 253 6.93 9.85 -15.93
CA VAL A 253 6.08 10.48 -14.91
C VAL A 253 6.38 9.90 -13.53
N CYS A 254 6.15 10.68 -12.49
CA CYS A 254 6.00 10.19 -11.13
C CYS A 254 4.79 10.85 -10.49
N GLY A 255 3.96 10.05 -9.82
CA GLY A 255 2.71 10.51 -9.25
C GLY A 255 1.60 10.65 -10.28
N ASN A 256 0.35 10.75 -9.80
CA ASN A 256 -0.86 10.88 -10.62
C ASN A 256 -1.04 9.82 -11.73
N LEU A 257 -0.36 8.65 -11.64
CA LEU A 257 -0.37 7.61 -12.69
C LEU A 257 -1.76 7.23 -13.17
N GLY A 258 -2.71 7.09 -12.24
CA GLY A 258 -4.10 6.78 -12.59
C GLY A 258 -4.76 7.89 -13.40
N PHE A 259 -4.59 9.15 -12.99
CA PHE A 259 -5.15 10.30 -13.69
C PHE A 259 -4.47 10.52 -15.04
N THR A 260 -3.13 10.53 -15.07
CA THR A 260 -2.35 10.68 -16.30
C THR A 260 -2.66 9.56 -17.27
N GLY A 261 -2.76 8.30 -16.82
CA GLY A 261 -3.12 7.17 -17.68
C GLY A 261 -4.51 7.31 -18.31
N ILE A 262 -5.50 7.78 -17.54
CA ILE A 262 -6.86 8.05 -18.06
C ILE A 262 -6.84 9.20 -19.07
N VAL A 263 -6.14 10.31 -18.78
CA VAL A 263 -6.10 11.48 -19.66
C VAL A 263 -5.32 11.22 -20.95
N SER A 264 -4.18 10.54 -20.86
CA SER A 264 -3.34 10.23 -22.02
C SER A 264 -3.95 9.18 -22.96
N GLY A 265 -4.92 8.39 -22.48
CA GLY A 265 -5.62 7.41 -23.29
C GLY A 265 -4.81 6.14 -23.61
N PRO A 266 -5.39 5.19 -24.35
CA PRO A 266 -4.84 3.83 -24.50
C PRO A 266 -3.56 3.73 -25.33
N GLY A 267 -3.19 4.79 -26.08
CA GLY A 267 -1.95 4.83 -26.88
C GLY A 267 -0.70 5.19 -26.08
N ALA A 268 -0.85 5.67 -24.84
CA ALA A 268 0.28 6.12 -24.03
C ALA A 268 0.96 4.99 -23.27
N HIS A 269 2.27 5.09 -23.12
CA HIS A 269 3.08 4.25 -22.24
C HIS A 269 3.83 5.13 -21.25
N LEU A 270 3.42 5.07 -19.99
CA LEU A 270 3.99 5.87 -18.92
C LEU A 270 5.13 5.10 -18.25
N ILE A 271 6.36 5.60 -18.38
CA ILE A 271 7.49 5.16 -17.56
C ILE A 271 7.34 5.80 -16.19
N ASP A 272 6.93 5.01 -15.21
CA ASP A 272 6.79 5.47 -13.83
C ASP A 272 8.14 5.50 -13.13
N GLU A 273 8.78 6.68 -13.08
CA GLU A 273 10.08 6.85 -12.43
C GLU A 273 10.00 6.66 -10.90
N CYS A 274 8.80 6.68 -10.32
CA CYS A 274 8.56 6.29 -8.92
C CYS A 274 8.36 4.79 -8.70
N ALA A 275 8.35 4.03 -9.81
CA ALA A 275 8.38 2.59 -9.91
C ALA A 275 7.22 1.83 -9.27
N LEU A 276 6.14 2.50 -8.91
CA LEU A 276 4.91 1.86 -8.42
C LEU A 276 4.32 0.92 -9.47
N SER A 277 4.35 1.30 -10.75
CA SER A 277 3.87 0.48 -11.88
C SER A 277 4.95 0.01 -12.86
N ASP A 278 6.16 0.57 -12.82
CA ASP A 278 7.23 0.14 -13.71
C ASP A 278 7.91 -1.16 -13.19
N PRO A 279 7.92 -2.25 -13.98
CA PRO A 279 8.38 -3.56 -13.52
C PRO A 279 9.92 -3.70 -13.49
N LEU A 280 10.69 -2.83 -14.15
CA LEU A 280 12.14 -2.84 -14.03
C LEU A 280 12.59 -1.95 -12.88
N LEU A 281 12.09 -0.70 -12.87
CA LEU A 281 12.52 0.31 -11.90
C LEU A 281 12.15 -0.07 -10.47
N ALA A 282 11.13 -0.92 -10.25
CA ALA A 282 10.74 -1.38 -8.91
C ALA A 282 11.81 -2.21 -8.22
N HIS A 283 12.73 -2.79 -9.00
CA HIS A 283 13.86 -3.58 -8.50
C HIS A 283 15.16 -2.77 -8.38
N LEU A 284 15.13 -1.49 -8.74
CA LEU A 284 16.23 -0.54 -8.59
C LEU A 284 16.06 0.30 -7.31
N PRO A 285 17.18 0.70 -6.66
CA PRO A 285 17.13 1.60 -5.52
C PRO A 285 16.67 3.01 -5.95
N ALA A 286 16.10 3.76 -5.01
CA ALA A 286 15.78 5.16 -5.23
C ALA A 286 17.06 5.98 -5.43
N GLU A 287 16.98 7.04 -6.21
CA GLU A 287 18.07 7.98 -6.43
C GLU A 287 18.40 8.73 -5.13
N ARG A 288 19.66 8.65 -4.67
CA ARG A 288 20.08 9.24 -3.39
C ARG A 288 20.02 10.78 -3.35
N THR A 289 20.25 11.42 -4.49
CA THR A 289 20.40 12.89 -4.61
C THR A 289 19.07 13.63 -4.62
N ARG A 290 17.96 12.93 -4.86
CA ARG A 290 16.62 13.53 -4.85
C ARG A 290 16.00 13.41 -3.46
N GLN A 291 15.33 14.47 -3.02
CA GLN A 291 14.50 14.38 -1.82
C GLN A 291 13.41 13.34 -2.04
N TRP A 292 13.32 12.38 -1.13
CA TRP A 292 12.31 11.34 -1.20
C TRP A 292 11.08 11.75 -0.38
N ARG A 293 9.91 11.37 -0.90
CA ARG A 293 8.62 11.42 -0.18
C ARG A 293 8.09 10.00 -0.14
N ILE A 294 7.48 9.58 0.97
CA ILE A 294 6.94 8.21 1.08
C ILE A 294 6.00 7.94 -0.10
N GLY A 295 6.22 6.83 -0.81
CA GLY A 295 5.47 6.48 -2.02
C GLY A 295 5.87 7.19 -3.31
N HIS A 296 6.80 8.15 -3.26
CA HIS A 296 7.30 8.93 -4.39
C HIS A 296 8.84 8.88 -4.42
N PHE A 297 9.35 7.65 -4.51
CA PHE A 297 10.78 7.37 -4.54
C PHE A 297 11.24 7.35 -6.00
N THR A 298 11.82 8.43 -6.51
CA THR A 298 12.27 8.49 -7.91
C THR A 298 13.50 7.61 -8.14
N ARG A 299 13.57 6.93 -9.29
CA ARG A 299 14.72 6.12 -9.74
C ARG A 299 15.45 6.81 -10.88
N GLN A 300 16.75 6.55 -10.96
CA GLN A 300 17.48 6.78 -12.20
C GLN A 300 17.02 5.75 -13.24
N LEU A 301 16.71 6.23 -14.45
CA LEU A 301 16.43 5.35 -15.58
C LEU A 301 17.75 4.72 -16.05
N PRO A 302 17.78 3.40 -16.33
CA PRO A 302 18.87 2.78 -17.08
C PRO A 302 19.13 3.51 -18.41
N THR A 303 20.39 3.54 -18.84
CA THR A 303 20.78 4.13 -20.13
C THR A 303 20.01 3.50 -21.28
N ASP A 304 19.40 4.33 -22.13
CA ASP A 304 18.54 3.96 -23.25
C ASP A 304 17.23 3.22 -22.88
N TYR A 305 16.78 3.30 -21.62
CA TYR A 305 15.51 2.69 -21.19
C TYR A 305 14.29 3.26 -21.90
N GLU A 306 14.22 4.60 -22.06
CA GLU A 306 13.14 5.26 -22.77
C GLU A 306 13.06 4.80 -24.23
N ARG A 307 14.21 4.71 -24.91
CA ARG A 307 14.32 4.18 -26.27
C ARG A 307 13.85 2.72 -26.33
N SER A 308 14.27 1.90 -25.36
CA SER A 308 13.86 0.49 -25.25
C SER A 308 12.34 0.35 -25.16
N VAL A 309 11.71 1.19 -24.34
CA VAL A 309 10.26 1.21 -24.17
C VAL A 309 9.55 1.69 -25.44
N ALA A 310 10.05 2.76 -26.07
CA ALA A 310 9.47 3.34 -27.28
C ALA A 310 9.52 2.39 -28.49
N GLN A 311 10.67 1.75 -28.71
CA GLN A 311 10.88 0.81 -29.81
C GLN A 311 10.28 -0.58 -29.52
N GLY A 312 10.04 -0.89 -28.24
CA GLY A 312 9.61 -2.22 -27.84
C GLY A 312 10.73 -3.26 -27.88
N GLU A 313 12.00 -2.84 -27.97
CA GLU A 313 13.20 -3.68 -27.98
C GLU A 313 14.04 -3.40 -26.73
N ASN A 314 14.96 -4.27 -26.34
CA ASN A 314 15.85 -3.99 -25.21
C ASN A 314 17.21 -3.55 -25.75
N VAL A 315 17.46 -2.25 -25.61
CA VAL A 315 18.71 -1.62 -26.04
C VAL A 315 19.48 -1.05 -24.86
N LEU A 316 19.24 -1.59 -23.66
CA LEU A 316 19.94 -1.17 -22.44
C LEU A 316 21.44 -1.43 -22.56
N THR A 317 22.24 -0.43 -22.19
CA THR A 317 23.70 -0.46 -22.34
C THR A 317 24.38 -1.39 -21.32
N ASP A 318 23.94 -1.37 -20.05
CA ASP A 318 24.54 -2.18 -18.99
C ASP A 318 24.14 -3.67 -19.14
N PRO A 319 25.09 -4.62 -19.35
CA PRO A 319 24.76 -6.01 -19.62
C PRO A 319 23.98 -6.71 -18.48
N ARG A 320 24.23 -6.34 -17.22
CA ARG A 320 23.52 -6.93 -16.07
C ARG A 320 22.06 -6.50 -16.05
N THR A 321 21.82 -5.20 -16.19
CA THR A 321 20.46 -4.65 -16.24
C THR A 321 19.73 -5.08 -17.51
N HIS A 322 20.44 -5.18 -18.64
CA HIS A 322 19.90 -5.70 -19.89
C HIS A 322 19.34 -7.12 -19.72
N SER A 323 20.13 -8.05 -19.17
CA SER A 323 19.72 -9.45 -18.93
C SER A 323 18.54 -9.55 -17.96
N TYR A 324 18.56 -8.74 -16.89
CA TYR A 324 17.45 -8.68 -15.95
C TYR A 324 16.17 -8.14 -16.61
N TYR A 325 16.28 -7.10 -17.43
CA TYR A 325 15.15 -6.54 -18.14
C TYR A 325 14.58 -7.50 -19.19
N GLU A 326 15.40 -8.30 -19.87
CA GLU A 326 14.90 -9.39 -20.73
C GLU A 326 14.02 -10.36 -19.95
N SER A 327 14.46 -10.79 -18.76
CA SER A 327 13.66 -11.69 -17.91
C SER A 327 12.32 -11.04 -17.53
N ILE A 328 12.33 -9.76 -17.15
CA ILE A 328 11.11 -8.98 -16.87
C ILE A 328 10.21 -8.87 -18.10
N ARG A 329 10.77 -8.62 -19.29
CA ARG A 329 10.02 -8.52 -20.55
C ARG A 329 9.37 -9.86 -20.90
N THR A 330 10.08 -10.97 -20.77
CA THR A 330 9.53 -12.32 -20.98
C THR A 330 8.35 -12.58 -20.05
N VAL A 331 8.47 -12.23 -18.77
CA VAL A 331 7.40 -12.40 -17.77
C VAL A 331 6.19 -11.49 -18.01
N THR A 332 6.42 -10.23 -18.40
CA THR A 332 5.35 -9.21 -18.50
C THR A 332 4.71 -9.12 -19.89
N ARG A 333 5.37 -9.61 -20.94
CA ARG A 333 4.93 -9.47 -22.34
C ARG A 333 4.81 -10.79 -23.09
N GLY A 334 5.38 -11.87 -22.57
CA GLY A 334 5.27 -13.20 -23.18
C GLY A 334 3.86 -13.80 -23.08
N PRO A 335 3.51 -14.78 -23.94
CA PRO A 335 2.24 -15.50 -23.83
C PRO A 335 2.10 -16.19 -22.46
N LEU A 336 0.93 -16.06 -21.82
CA LEU A 336 0.72 -16.53 -20.45
C LEU A 336 1.10 -18.01 -20.23
N ASN A 337 0.76 -18.87 -21.19
CA ASN A 337 1.00 -20.33 -21.15
C ASN A 337 2.36 -20.76 -21.72
N SER A 338 3.24 -19.84 -22.07
CA SER A 338 4.57 -20.19 -22.59
C SER A 338 5.42 -20.86 -21.49
N LEU A 339 6.01 -22.02 -21.80
CA LEU A 339 6.94 -22.70 -20.89
C LEU A 339 8.16 -21.83 -20.57
N GLU A 340 8.63 -21.05 -21.55
CA GLU A 340 9.70 -20.08 -21.37
C GLU A 340 9.31 -19.03 -20.32
N ARG A 341 8.11 -18.46 -20.46
CA ARG A 341 7.57 -17.48 -19.49
C ARG A 341 7.46 -18.09 -18.10
N LEU A 342 6.86 -19.27 -17.96
CA LEU A 342 6.67 -19.94 -16.67
C LEU A 342 8.02 -20.28 -16.01
N ARG A 343 9.02 -20.67 -16.80
CA ARG A 343 10.39 -20.91 -16.33
C ARG A 343 11.03 -19.61 -15.83
N GLU A 344 10.87 -18.50 -16.54
CA GLU A 344 11.40 -17.20 -16.11
C GLU A 344 10.69 -16.66 -14.86
N VAL A 345 9.37 -16.86 -14.73
CA VAL A 345 8.64 -16.59 -13.47
C VAL A 345 9.29 -17.33 -12.31
N ALA A 346 9.56 -18.62 -12.46
CA ALA A 346 10.23 -19.39 -11.41
C ALA A 346 11.65 -18.87 -11.13
N ARG A 347 12.44 -18.60 -12.16
CA ARG A 347 13.81 -18.09 -12.02
C ARG A 347 13.89 -16.76 -11.30
N LEU A 348 13.02 -15.79 -11.64
CA LEU A 348 12.97 -14.49 -10.97
C LEU A 348 12.61 -14.63 -9.49
N ASN A 349 11.58 -15.41 -9.17
CA ASN A 349 11.12 -15.57 -7.79
C ASN A 349 12.04 -16.44 -6.92
N LEU A 350 12.84 -17.32 -7.53
CA LEU A 350 13.86 -18.12 -6.85
C LEU A 350 15.23 -17.40 -6.76
N GLY A 351 15.36 -16.18 -7.30
CA GLY A 351 16.61 -15.43 -7.29
C GLY A 351 17.70 -16.01 -8.19
N LEU A 352 17.32 -16.75 -9.24
CA LEU A 352 18.24 -17.40 -10.19
C LEU A 352 18.64 -16.49 -11.37
N VAL A 353 18.11 -15.27 -11.42
CA VAL A 353 18.45 -14.26 -12.44
C VAL A 353 19.41 -13.25 -11.82
N THR A 354 20.47 -12.90 -12.56
CA THR A 354 21.42 -11.86 -12.14
C THR A 354 20.71 -10.52 -12.01
N THR A 355 20.75 -9.93 -10.82
CA THR A 355 20.13 -8.63 -10.56
C THR A 355 21.00 -7.46 -11.00
N PRO A 356 20.42 -6.28 -11.31
CA PRO A 356 21.17 -5.06 -11.60
C PRO A 356 22.13 -4.67 -10.47
N ASP A 357 23.21 -3.96 -10.82
CA ASP A 357 24.12 -3.39 -9.81
C ASP A 357 23.44 -2.23 -9.08
N ARG A 358 22.96 -2.50 -7.86
CA ARG A 358 22.29 -1.50 -7.03
C ARG A 358 23.20 -0.31 -6.70
N ASN A 359 24.51 -0.51 -6.54
CA ASN A 359 25.41 0.59 -6.20
C ASN A 359 25.60 1.56 -7.38
N MET A 360 25.55 1.06 -8.62
CA MET A 360 25.53 1.92 -9.81
C MET A 360 24.34 2.88 -9.77
N TYR A 361 23.13 2.36 -9.53
CA TYR A 361 21.92 3.20 -9.50
C TYR A 361 21.77 4.06 -8.23
N TYR A 362 22.43 3.70 -7.13
CA TYR A 362 22.33 4.43 -5.87
C TYR A 362 23.42 5.49 -5.68
N ALA A 363 24.67 5.17 -6.04
CA ALA A 363 25.85 5.97 -5.69
C ALA A 363 26.46 6.76 -6.85
N THR A 364 26.16 6.39 -8.10
CA THR A 364 26.67 7.09 -9.29
C THR A 364 25.55 7.76 -10.08
N LYS A 365 25.91 8.59 -11.06
CA LYS A 365 24.95 9.18 -12.00
C LYS A 365 24.95 8.34 -13.28
N VAL A 366 23.80 7.74 -13.59
CA VAL A 366 23.61 6.92 -14.80
C VAL A 366 23.17 7.84 -15.96
N PRO A 367 23.88 7.87 -17.10
CA PRO A 367 23.47 8.67 -18.24
C PRO A 367 22.17 8.13 -18.85
N ARG A 368 21.26 9.02 -19.28
CA ARG A 368 19.97 8.60 -19.86
C ARG A 368 20.10 7.99 -21.25
N SER A 369 21.11 8.39 -22.02
CA SER A 369 21.33 7.98 -23.41
C SER A 369 22.80 7.62 -23.61
N SER A 370 23.06 6.60 -24.43
CA SER A 370 24.40 6.27 -24.92
C SER A 370 24.83 7.15 -26.10
N ALA A 371 23.90 7.83 -26.76
CA ALA A 371 24.22 8.81 -27.79
C ALA A 371 24.90 10.03 -27.14
N VAL A 372 26.08 10.38 -27.65
CA VAL A 372 26.79 11.61 -27.30
C VAL A 372 25.89 12.79 -27.67
N ASP A 373 25.62 13.71 -26.73
CA ASP A 373 24.97 14.98 -27.05
C ASP A 373 25.73 15.61 -28.22
N PRO A 374 25.09 15.90 -29.37
CA PRO A 374 25.74 16.72 -30.37
C PRO A 374 25.98 18.06 -29.67
N GLY A 375 27.24 18.34 -29.31
CA GLY A 375 27.62 19.59 -28.68
C GLY A 375 27.06 20.78 -29.46
N PRO A 376 26.95 21.96 -28.83
CA PRO A 376 26.29 23.11 -29.44
C PRO A 376 26.82 23.29 -30.85
N SER A 377 25.93 23.19 -31.84
CA SER A 377 26.27 23.44 -33.23
C SER A 377 26.89 24.83 -33.28
N HIS A 378 28.19 24.91 -33.50
CA HIS A 378 28.84 26.17 -33.79
C HIS A 378 28.21 26.70 -35.07
N SER A 379 27.25 27.62 -34.93
CA SER A 379 26.79 28.47 -36.01
C SER A 379 27.97 29.36 -36.39
N THR A 380 28.81 28.88 -37.30
CA THR A 380 29.67 29.75 -38.09
C THR A 380 28.77 30.52 -39.04
N ASN A 381 28.35 31.72 -38.62
CA ASN A 381 27.87 32.73 -39.56
C ASN A 381 28.93 33.82 -39.68
N ARG A 382 29.50 33.86 -40.89
CA ARG A 382 30.08 35.06 -41.50
C ARG A 382 29.01 36.10 -41.75
#